data_AF-J6HJC9-F1
#
_entry.id   AF-J6HJC9-F1
#
_cell.length_a   1.000
_cell.length_b   1.000
_cell.length_c   1.000
_cell.angle_alpha   90.00
_cell.angle_beta   90.00
_cell.angle_gamma   90.00
#
_symmetry.space_group_name_H-M   'P 1'
#
loop_
_entity.id
_entity.type
_entity.pdbx_description
1 polymer ?
#
loop_
_entity_poly.entity_id
_entity_poly.type
_entity_poly.pdbx_seq_one_letter_code
_entity_poly.pdbx_strand_id
1 'polypeptide(L)'
;MGKGAMDAAKRALAEGAEAVKTEAKSRCPVYRGRDKRVVPGALRDSIHCVKRGGGTSWRIVADAKAQDGTAYGKLVEFSPKINQPFLYPALDAERDAIKKNIVEAVKAALRREGR
;
A
#
# COMPACT_ATOMS: atom_id res chain seq x y z
N MET A 1 -4.92 -23.06 16.62
CA MET A 1 -4.13 -22.61 15.45
C MET A 1 -2.69 -22.48 15.89
N GLY A 2 -1.75 -23.18 15.22
CA GLY A 2 -0.33 -23.16 15.56
C GLY A 2 0.29 -21.78 15.35
N LYS A 3 1.24 -21.41 16.22
CA LYS A 3 1.96 -20.14 16.17
C LYS A 3 2.64 -19.91 14.81
N GLY A 4 3.12 -20.97 14.16
CA GLY A 4 3.75 -20.90 12.84
C GLY A 4 2.78 -20.48 11.73
N ALA A 5 1.53 -20.92 11.78
CA ALA A 5 0.51 -20.51 10.81
C ALA A 5 0.15 -19.01 10.95
N MET A 6 0.08 -18.49 12.17
CA MET A 6 -0.14 -17.05 12.39
C MET A 6 1.04 -16.20 11.90
N ASP A 7 2.28 -16.63 12.17
CA ASP A 7 3.46 -15.88 11.74
C ASP A 7 3.61 -15.89 10.22
N ALA A 8 3.29 -17.01 9.56
CA ALA A 8 3.23 -17.09 8.11
C ALA A 8 2.16 -16.15 7.50
N ALA A 9 0.97 -16.08 8.10
CA ALA A 9 -0.08 -15.17 7.67
C ALA A 9 0.35 -13.69 7.78
N LYS A 10 0.95 -13.30 8.91
CA LYS A 10 1.43 -11.93 9.15
C LYS A 10 2.53 -11.54 8.18
N ARG A 11 3.43 -12.47 7.83
CA ARG A 11 4.48 -12.25 6.84
C ARG A 11 3.89 -12.06 5.44
N ALA A 12 3.00 -12.94 5.00
CA ALA A 12 2.34 -12.82 3.71
C ALA A 12 1.52 -11.51 3.59
N LEU A 13 0.89 -11.07 4.69
CA LEU A 13 0.19 -9.80 4.73
C LEU A 13 1.15 -8.59 4.62
N ALA A 14 2.34 -8.66 5.24
CA ALA A 14 3.37 -7.63 5.12
C ALA A 14 3.88 -7.51 3.68
N GLU A 15 4.15 -8.65 3.03
CA GLU A 15 4.54 -8.70 1.61
C GLU A 15 3.45 -8.13 0.71
N GLY A 16 2.18 -8.42 1.00
CA GLY A 16 1.03 -7.85 0.28
C GLY A 16 0.90 -6.33 0.45
N ALA A 17 1.13 -5.80 1.66
CA ALA A 17 1.13 -4.35 1.88
C ALA A 17 2.23 -3.65 1.07
N GLU A 18 3.40 -4.26 0.99
CA GLU A 18 4.54 -3.78 0.19
C GLU A 18 4.28 -3.82 -1.32
N ALA A 19 3.60 -4.86 -1.81
CA ALA A 19 3.16 -4.94 -3.20
C ALA A 19 2.21 -3.77 -3.55
N VAL A 20 1.19 -3.53 -2.72
CA VAL A 20 0.23 -2.43 -2.95
C VAL A 20 0.93 -1.07 -2.85
N LYS A 21 1.90 -0.89 -1.94
CA LYS A 21 2.71 0.34 -1.88
C LYS A 21 3.45 0.57 -3.19
N THR A 22 4.10 -0.48 -3.70
CA THR A 22 4.88 -0.41 -4.94
C THR A 22 3.99 -0.07 -6.12
N GLU A 23 2.82 -0.69 -6.20
CA GLU A 23 1.84 -0.43 -7.25
C GLU A 23 1.19 0.97 -7.12
N ALA A 24 0.92 1.42 -5.91
CA ALA A 24 0.45 2.79 -5.68
C ALA A 24 1.50 3.81 -6.11
N LYS A 25 2.80 3.52 -5.90
CA LYS A 25 3.91 4.37 -6.38
C LYS A 25 4.05 4.35 -7.91
N SER A 26 3.83 3.22 -8.56
CA SER A 26 3.90 3.11 -10.03
C SER A 26 2.79 3.92 -10.71
N ARG A 27 1.59 3.92 -10.10
CA ARG A 27 0.41 4.65 -10.57
C ARG A 27 0.35 6.10 -10.15
N CYS A 28 1.11 6.50 -9.14
CA CYS A 28 1.06 7.85 -8.60
C CYS A 28 1.52 8.88 -9.64
N PRO A 29 0.69 9.88 -9.97
CA PRO A 29 1.08 10.88 -10.94
C PRO A 29 2.17 11.80 -10.39
N VAL A 30 3.15 12.09 -11.23
CA VAL A 30 4.23 13.03 -10.92
C VAL A 30 3.92 14.36 -11.59
N TYR A 31 3.86 15.42 -10.80
CA TYR A 31 3.70 16.78 -11.31
C TYR A 31 4.84 17.12 -12.29
N ARG A 32 4.50 17.51 -13.53
CA ARG A 32 5.44 17.90 -14.60
C ARG A 32 5.39 19.39 -14.96
N GLY A 33 4.64 20.19 -14.19
CA GLY A 33 4.52 21.63 -14.44
C GLY A 33 5.75 22.41 -13.94
N ARG A 34 5.68 23.74 -14.09
CA ARG A 34 6.80 24.66 -13.77
C ARG A 34 6.63 25.39 -12.44
N ASP A 35 5.61 25.06 -11.63
CA ASP A 35 5.40 25.69 -10.32
C ASP A 35 6.54 25.30 -9.37
N LYS A 36 7.35 26.29 -8.99
CA LYS A 36 8.53 26.13 -8.13
C LYS A 36 8.19 25.73 -6.69
N ARG A 37 6.93 25.84 -6.27
CA ARG A 37 6.46 25.45 -4.93
C ARG A 37 6.19 23.96 -4.81
N VAL A 38 6.07 23.27 -5.94
CA VAL A 38 5.79 21.83 -5.99
C VAL A 38 7.09 21.07 -6.15
N VAL A 39 7.35 20.14 -5.24
CA VAL A 39 8.45 19.17 -5.38
C VAL A 39 7.95 18.01 -6.25
N PRO A 40 8.46 17.84 -7.48
CA PRO A 40 8.03 16.73 -8.33
C PRO A 40 8.29 15.38 -7.65
N GLY A 41 7.28 14.52 -7.62
CA GLY A 41 7.40 13.18 -7.03
C GLY A 41 7.17 13.11 -5.52
N ALA A 42 7.04 14.24 -4.81
CA ALA A 42 6.85 14.24 -3.35
C ALA A 42 5.65 13.39 -2.90
N LEU A 43 4.54 13.39 -3.66
CA LEU A 43 3.40 12.53 -3.37
C LEU A 43 3.76 11.05 -3.45
N ARG A 44 4.36 10.63 -4.58
CA ARG A 44 4.81 9.24 -4.78
C ARG A 44 5.78 8.80 -3.69
N ASP A 45 6.72 9.68 -3.35
CA ASP A 45 7.79 9.35 -2.42
C ASP A 45 7.27 9.28 -0.98
N SER A 46 6.20 10.03 -0.65
CA SER A 46 5.49 9.94 0.64
C SER A 46 4.71 8.64 0.85
N ILE A 47 4.47 7.84 -0.20
CA ILE A 47 3.67 6.61 -0.06
C ILE A 47 4.44 5.57 0.77
N HIS A 48 3.87 5.16 1.89
CA HIS A 48 4.49 4.20 2.81
C HIS A 48 3.47 3.29 3.52
N CYS A 49 3.97 2.20 4.07
CA CYS A 49 3.19 1.23 4.84
C CYS A 49 3.37 1.43 6.34
N VAL A 50 2.27 1.41 7.09
CA VAL A 50 2.26 1.49 8.55
C VAL A 50 1.73 0.18 9.11
N LYS A 51 2.58 -0.54 9.84
CA LYS A 51 2.22 -1.76 10.57
C LYS A 51 1.29 -1.44 11.74
N ARG A 52 0.21 -2.19 11.90
CA ARG A 52 -0.75 -2.07 13.02
C ARG A 52 -1.07 -3.44 13.61
N GLY A 53 -1.54 -3.47 14.86
CA GLY A 53 -1.95 -4.71 15.55
C GLY A 53 -0.87 -5.80 15.57
N GLY A 54 0.41 -5.43 15.66
CA GLY A 54 1.51 -6.40 15.60
C GLY A 54 1.72 -7.08 14.24
N GLY A 55 1.13 -6.56 13.16
CA GLY A 55 1.21 -7.11 11.80
C GLY A 55 -0.04 -7.84 11.33
N THR A 56 -1.14 -7.77 12.10
CA THR A 56 -2.46 -8.28 11.69
C THR A 56 -3.20 -7.31 10.76
N SER A 57 -2.78 -6.05 10.72
CA SER A 57 -3.28 -5.06 9.78
C SER A 57 -2.16 -4.12 9.33
N TRP A 58 -2.32 -3.60 8.13
CA TRP A 58 -1.42 -2.64 7.51
C TRP A 58 -2.23 -1.49 6.92
N ARG A 59 -1.71 -0.28 7.05
CA ARG A 59 -2.28 0.91 6.44
C ARG A 59 -1.31 1.45 5.41
N ILE A 60 -1.81 1.79 4.23
CA ILE A 60 -1.03 2.49 3.20
C ILE A 60 -1.38 3.96 3.30
N VAL A 61 -0.36 4.80 3.40
CA VAL A 61 -0.48 6.23 3.69
C VAL A 61 0.25 7.00 2.60
N ALA A 62 -0.38 8.07 2.10
CA ALA A 62 0.24 9.07 1.23
C ALA A 62 0.08 10.44 1.91
N ASP A 63 1.09 10.87 2.66
CA ASP A 63 1.02 12.03 3.56
C ASP A 63 1.79 13.25 3.07
N ALA A 64 2.08 13.32 1.76
CA ALA A 64 2.61 14.54 1.16
C ALA A 64 1.66 15.74 1.40
N LYS A 65 2.23 16.79 1.97
CA LYS A 65 1.57 18.07 2.18
C LYS A 65 2.22 19.14 1.32
N ALA A 66 1.42 20.07 0.80
CA ALA A 66 1.93 21.31 0.25
C ALA A 66 2.46 22.23 1.38
N GLN A 67 3.16 23.31 1.01
CA GLN A 67 3.73 24.27 1.98
C GLN A 67 2.66 24.92 2.88
N ASP A 68 1.40 24.98 2.42
CA ASP A 68 0.25 25.49 3.17
C ASP A 68 -0.44 24.42 4.06
N GLY A 69 0.11 23.20 4.11
CA GLY A 69 -0.44 22.09 4.90
C GLY A 69 -1.50 21.26 4.18
N THR A 70 -1.85 21.58 2.93
CA THR A 70 -2.87 20.85 2.16
C THR A 70 -2.41 19.42 1.84
N ALA A 71 -3.20 18.41 2.23
CA ALA A 71 -2.94 17.00 1.94
C ALA A 71 -3.17 16.70 0.44
N TYR A 72 -2.07 16.59 -0.31
CA TYR A 72 -2.09 16.56 -1.76
C TYR A 72 -2.68 15.26 -2.33
N GLY A 73 -2.51 14.14 -1.63
CA GLY A 73 -3.02 12.83 -2.07
C GLY A 73 -4.54 12.81 -2.28
N LYS A 74 -5.31 13.47 -1.40
CA LYS A 74 -6.78 13.53 -1.53
C LYS A 74 -7.23 14.35 -2.73
N LEU A 75 -6.49 15.41 -3.07
CA LEU A 75 -6.77 16.23 -4.24
C LEU A 75 -6.50 15.44 -5.53
N VAL A 76 -5.39 14.71 -5.59
CA VAL A 76 -5.05 13.90 -6.77
C VAL A 76 -6.06 12.79 -7.01
N GLU A 77 -6.47 12.09 -5.95
CA GLU A 77 -7.32 10.90 -6.06
C GLU A 77 -8.81 11.23 -6.25
N PHE A 78 -9.29 12.36 -5.71
CA PHE A 78 -10.73 12.66 -5.67
C PHE A 78 -11.15 14.02 -6.23
N SER A 79 -10.22 14.90 -6.62
CA SER A 79 -10.63 16.18 -7.23
C SER A 79 -11.18 15.91 -8.63
N PRO A 80 -12.39 16.40 -8.99
CA PRO A 80 -12.91 16.30 -10.36
C PRO A 80 -11.98 16.94 -11.41
N LYS A 81 -11.11 17.86 -10.98
CA LYS A 81 -10.15 18.55 -11.85
C LYS A 81 -8.89 17.73 -12.16
N ILE A 82 -8.52 16.77 -11.30
CA ILE A 82 -7.33 15.91 -11.48
C ILE A 82 -7.77 14.48 -11.76
N ASN A 83 -8.58 13.90 -10.86
CA ASN A 83 -9.20 12.59 -10.95
C ASN A 83 -8.25 11.48 -11.45
N GLN A 84 -7.07 11.40 -10.82
CA GLN A 84 -6.07 10.37 -11.12
C GLN A 84 -5.93 9.43 -9.93
N PRO A 85 -6.85 8.47 -9.78
CA PRO A 85 -6.80 7.53 -8.67
C PRO A 85 -5.57 6.64 -8.80
N PHE A 86 -4.85 6.48 -7.69
CA PHE A 86 -3.61 5.71 -7.65
C PHE A 86 -3.60 4.66 -6.53
N LEU A 87 -4.31 4.91 -5.43
CA LEU A 87 -4.31 4.02 -4.26
C LEU A 87 -5.37 2.93 -4.39
N TYR A 88 -6.63 3.29 -4.68
CA TYR A 88 -7.70 2.30 -4.85
C TYR A 88 -7.44 1.33 -6.01
N PRO A 89 -7.01 1.79 -7.20
CA PRO A 89 -6.65 0.89 -8.30
C PRO A 89 -5.47 -0.03 -7.97
N ALA A 90 -4.49 0.47 -7.21
CA ALA A 90 -3.38 -0.38 -6.75
C ALA A 90 -3.85 -1.46 -5.77
N LEU A 91 -4.76 -1.10 -4.86
CA LEU A 91 -5.34 -2.06 -3.94
C LEU A 91 -6.16 -3.13 -4.68
N ASP A 92 -7.00 -2.73 -5.64
CA ASP A 92 -7.82 -3.68 -6.39
C ASP A 92 -6.98 -4.60 -7.29
N ALA A 93 -5.90 -4.09 -7.89
CA ALA A 93 -4.98 -4.91 -8.69
C ALA A 93 -4.30 -6.01 -7.87
N GLU A 94 -3.90 -5.71 -6.62
CA GLU A 94 -3.17 -6.65 -5.76
C GLU A 94 -4.09 -7.51 -4.88
N ARG A 95 -5.37 -7.12 -4.71
CA ARG A 95 -6.28 -7.71 -3.72
C ARG A 95 -6.36 -9.23 -3.78
N ASP A 96 -6.55 -9.78 -4.98
CA ASP A 96 -6.77 -11.21 -5.14
C ASP A 96 -5.46 -12.01 -5.01
N ALA A 97 -4.35 -11.45 -5.46
CA ALA A 97 -3.02 -12.00 -5.24
C ALA A 97 -2.67 -12.07 -3.75
N ILE A 98 -2.94 -11.00 -2.99
CA ILE A 98 -2.70 -10.95 -1.55
C ILE A 98 -3.50 -12.02 -0.82
N LYS A 99 -4.80 -12.13 -1.11
CA LYS A 99 -5.66 -13.16 -0.50
C LYS A 99 -5.12 -14.56 -0.78
N LYS A 100 -4.78 -14.85 -2.03
CA LYS A 100 -4.22 -16.14 -2.44
C LYS A 100 -2.91 -16.44 -1.71
N ASN A 101 -1.99 -15.48 -1.64
CA ASN A 101 -0.68 -15.64 -1.01
C ASN A 101 -0.79 -15.91 0.50
N ILE A 102 -1.69 -15.22 1.19
CA ILE A 102 -1.95 -15.46 2.63
C ILE A 102 -2.47 -16.89 2.84
N VAL A 103 -3.45 -17.32 2.05
CA VAL A 103 -4.03 -18.66 2.14
C VAL A 103 -2.96 -19.73 1.89
N GLU A 104 -2.15 -19.57 0.86
CA GLU A 104 -1.09 -20.54 0.55
C GLU A 104 0.02 -20.56 1.60
N ALA A 105 0.40 -19.40 2.16
CA ALA A 105 1.36 -19.33 3.26
C ALA A 105 0.86 -20.07 4.51
N VAL A 106 -0.42 -19.89 4.86
CA VAL A 106 -1.04 -20.59 6.00
C VAL A 106 -1.11 -22.09 5.75
N LYS A 107 -1.58 -22.53 4.58
CA LYS A 107 -1.62 -23.95 4.22
C LYS A 107 -0.23 -24.59 4.27
N ALA A 108 0.79 -23.90 3.76
CA ALA A 108 2.16 -24.38 3.77
C ALA A 108 2.72 -24.51 5.20
N ALA A 109 2.38 -23.59 6.10
CA ALA A 109 2.77 -23.66 7.50
C ALA A 109 2.11 -24.86 8.21
N LEU A 110 0.80 -25.05 8.04
CA LEU A 110 0.08 -26.17 8.64
C LEU A 110 0.60 -27.53 8.15
N ARG A 111 0.93 -27.67 6.86
CA ARG A 111 1.55 -28.90 6.31
C ARG A 111 2.92 -29.20 6.91
N ARG A 112 3.67 -28.19 7.35
CA ARG A 112 4.98 -28.38 8.01
C ARG A 112 4.84 -28.74 9.47
N GLU A 113 3.83 -28.22 10.17
CA GLU A 113 3.57 -28.55 11.58
C GLU A 113 2.95 -29.95 11.75
N GLY A 114 2.20 -30.45 10.77
CA GLY A 114 1.61 -31.80 10.79
C GLY A 114 2.53 -32.92 10.30
N ARG A 115 3.80 -32.64 10.07
CA ARG A 115 4.82 -33.59 9.61
C ARG A 115 5.88 -33.76 10.69
#